data_AF-A0AAD3D346-F1
#
_entry.id   AF-A0AAD3D346-F1
#
_cell.length_a   1.000
_cell.length_b   1.000
_cell.length_c   1.000
_cell.angle_alpha   90.00
_cell.angle_beta   90.00
_cell.angle_gamma   90.00
#
_symmetry.space_group_name_H-M   'P 1'
#
loop_
_entity.id
_entity.type
_entity.pdbx_description
1 polymer ?
#
loop_
_entity_poly.entity_id
_entity_poly.type
_entity_poly.pdbx_seq_one_letter_code
_entity_poly.pdbx_strand_id
1 'polypeptide(L)'
;MEQETASKCDADKLEDEAQHSMPTSISSNRHETKHKCTSMFYCILLVTTFALIAFLEILNAIYYKKGFWVDLLGIDNVGNVDSWCEAVDADKYRFIMEPANARSDYFFLLIGAVIFSFGVQDYIGNSCMDPDTKNVRDDERSFMQINEEEAIQVENEGSERQVKNCILLFPHISIFNGIFNILHGLGSFFYHSCQCSTWFGGRADGAGMLAVTSFPMLYTMVQLFCSFENAEMHEKSKKDVALSWLPPLGQFILWILAIIGMIDSSPAFESINVISFICIMGTWLYFKRWYNHKNKSKRHLKIWMIFLSLVIFAIAFGVWNLDMKKIWCPNGPSYNCYK
;
A
#
# COMPACT_ATOMS: atom_id res chain seq x y z
N MET A 1 -45.85 -26.19 73.14
CA MET A 1 -45.62 -24.76 73.35
C MET A 1 -44.27 -24.47 72.73
N GLU A 2 -44.32 -23.99 71.49
CA GLU A 2 -44.04 -22.59 71.13
C GLU A 2 -42.55 -22.48 70.83
N GLN A 3 -42.18 -22.55 69.55
CA GLN A 3 -42.16 -21.45 68.56
C GLN A 3 -40.74 -20.90 68.47
N GLU A 4 -40.02 -21.34 67.45
CA GLU A 4 -38.94 -20.54 66.84
C GLU A 4 -39.01 -20.77 65.33
N THR A 5 -39.74 -19.87 64.68
CA THR A 5 -39.71 -19.66 63.24
C THR A 5 -39.17 -18.27 62.96
N ALA A 6 -38.46 -18.17 61.84
CA ALA A 6 -38.05 -16.97 61.12
C ALA A 6 -36.64 -16.42 61.43
N SER A 7 -35.71 -16.65 60.49
CA SER A 7 -35.04 -15.56 59.78
C SER A 7 -34.12 -16.16 58.71
N LYS A 8 -34.65 -16.37 57.50
CA LYS A 8 -33.87 -16.80 56.34
C LYS A 8 -34.57 -16.39 55.02
N CYS A 9 -34.94 -15.12 54.93
CA CYS A 9 -35.54 -14.54 53.72
C CYS A 9 -35.06 -13.09 53.54
N ASP A 10 -33.75 -12.83 53.41
CA ASP A 10 -33.26 -11.49 53.01
C ASP A 10 -31.90 -11.51 52.29
N ALA A 11 -31.33 -12.67 51.94
CA ALA A 11 -30.05 -12.75 51.22
C ALA A 11 -30.20 -12.78 49.69
N ASP A 12 -31.29 -13.34 49.16
CA ASP A 12 -31.45 -13.55 47.70
C ASP A 12 -31.99 -12.33 46.94
N LYS A 13 -32.21 -11.19 47.62
CA LYS A 13 -32.73 -9.96 46.99
C LYS A 13 -31.68 -8.88 46.75
N LEU A 14 -30.43 -9.10 47.19
CA LEU A 14 -29.34 -8.13 47.08
C LEU A 14 -28.38 -8.44 45.92
N GLU A 15 -28.45 -9.62 45.30
CA GLU A 15 -27.62 -9.95 44.13
C GLU A 15 -28.27 -9.54 42.79
N ASP A 16 -29.61 -9.48 42.72
CA ASP A 16 -30.33 -9.06 41.48
C ASP A 16 -30.29 -7.54 41.23
N GLU A 17 -30.04 -6.70 42.23
CA GLU A 17 -29.92 -5.25 42.04
C GLU A 17 -28.49 -4.79 41.68
N ALA A 18 -27.48 -5.64 41.86
CA ALA A 18 -26.09 -5.31 41.55
C ALA A 18 -25.71 -5.55 40.06
N GLN A 19 -26.51 -6.31 39.31
CA GLN A 19 -26.24 -6.62 37.89
C GLN A 19 -26.87 -5.64 36.88
N HIS A 20 -27.73 -4.71 37.32
CA HIS A 20 -28.42 -3.78 36.41
C HIS A 20 -27.85 -2.35 36.35
N SER A 21 -26.71 -2.09 37.00
CA SER A 21 -26.06 -0.77 36.97
C SER A 21 -24.65 -0.76 36.38
N MET A 22 -24.33 -1.66 35.44
CA MET A 22 -23.11 -1.47 34.65
C MET A 22 -23.36 -0.44 33.52
N PRO A 23 -22.63 0.68 33.50
CA PRO A 23 -22.85 1.76 32.54
C PRO A 23 -22.41 1.33 31.13
N THR A 24 -23.37 0.92 30.30
CA THR A 24 -23.19 0.66 28.86
C THR A 24 -22.81 1.91 28.05
N SER A 25 -22.79 3.10 28.66
CA SER A 25 -22.54 4.38 27.98
C SER A 25 -21.07 4.66 27.66
N ILE A 26 -20.11 3.94 28.25
CA ILE A 26 -18.67 4.23 28.08
C ILE A 26 -18.09 3.62 26.80
N SER A 27 -18.60 2.48 26.30
CA SER A 27 -18.05 1.83 25.11
C SER A 27 -18.48 2.49 23.79
N SER A 28 -19.71 3.03 23.74
CA SER A 28 -20.26 3.70 22.54
C SER A 28 -19.44 4.94 22.14
N ASN A 29 -19.02 5.76 23.11
CA ASN A 29 -18.29 7.01 22.83
C ASN A 29 -16.86 6.79 22.30
N ARG A 30 -16.21 5.66 22.63
CA ARG A 30 -14.85 5.36 22.15
C ARG A 30 -14.83 4.98 20.66
N HIS A 31 -15.81 4.19 20.21
CA HIS A 31 -15.90 3.81 18.80
C HIS A 31 -16.16 5.01 17.90
N GLU A 32 -16.99 5.95 18.34
CA GLU A 32 -17.32 7.15 17.57
C GLU A 32 -16.12 8.09 17.42
N THR A 33 -15.35 8.28 18.49
CA THR A 33 -14.16 9.17 18.48
C THR A 33 -13.07 8.64 17.55
N LYS A 34 -12.86 7.31 17.52
CA LYS A 34 -11.86 6.68 16.65
C LYS A 34 -12.18 6.86 15.16
N HIS A 35 -13.44 6.69 14.77
CA HIS A 35 -13.89 6.92 13.39
C HIS A 35 -13.76 8.38 12.95
N LYS A 36 -14.00 9.34 13.86
CA LYS A 36 -13.86 10.77 13.57
C LYS A 36 -12.41 11.17 13.27
N CYS A 37 -11.45 10.70 14.08
CA CYS A 37 -10.04 11.01 13.87
C CYS A 37 -9.48 10.45 12.55
N THR A 38 -9.83 9.21 12.20
CA THR A 38 -9.36 8.58 10.96
C THR A 38 -9.96 9.24 9.72
N SER A 39 -11.26 9.56 9.77
CA SER A 39 -11.92 10.30 8.69
C SER A 39 -11.32 11.69 8.48
N MET A 40 -11.02 12.41 9.57
CA MET A 40 -10.41 13.74 9.49
C MET A 40 -9.02 13.68 8.86
N PHE A 41 -8.18 12.70 9.26
CA PHE A 41 -6.86 12.51 8.68
C PHE A 41 -6.92 12.23 7.17
N TYR A 42 -7.82 11.34 6.75
CA TYR A 42 -8.06 11.04 5.34
C TYR A 42 -8.46 12.28 4.54
N CYS A 43 -9.39 13.08 5.08
CA CYS A 43 -9.81 14.33 4.45
C CYS A 43 -8.66 15.33 4.33
N ILE A 44 -7.85 15.52 5.38
CA ILE A 44 -6.69 16.42 5.35
C ILE A 44 -5.69 15.98 4.28
N LEU A 45 -5.40 14.68 4.20
CA LEU A 45 -4.45 14.16 3.22
C LEU A 45 -4.94 14.38 1.80
N LEU A 46 -6.19 14.02 1.50
CA LEU A 46 -6.77 14.24 0.17
C LEU A 46 -6.80 15.72 -0.20
N VAL A 47 -7.24 16.59 0.71
CA VAL A 47 -7.26 18.05 0.48
C VAL A 47 -5.85 18.55 0.19
N THR A 48 -4.84 18.07 0.92
CA THR A 48 -3.43 18.43 0.70
C THR A 48 -2.94 17.95 -0.67
N THR A 49 -3.29 16.73 -1.08
CA THR A 49 -2.93 16.19 -2.41
C THR A 49 -3.60 16.98 -3.53
N PHE A 50 -4.89 17.31 -3.42
CA PHE A 50 -5.58 18.15 -4.40
C PHE A 50 -5.04 19.57 -4.42
N ALA A 51 -4.70 20.15 -3.27
CA ALA A 51 -4.08 21.47 -3.20
C ALA A 51 -2.70 21.47 -3.88
N LEU A 52 -1.92 20.41 -3.73
CA LEU A 52 -0.66 20.22 -4.44
C LEU A 52 -0.86 20.13 -5.96
N ILE A 53 -1.81 19.31 -6.43
CA ILE A 53 -2.14 19.21 -7.86
C ILE A 53 -2.58 20.56 -8.42
N ALA A 54 -3.47 21.26 -7.72
CA ALA A 54 -3.93 22.59 -8.11
C ALA A 54 -2.76 23.59 -8.16
N PHE A 55 -1.84 23.53 -7.20
CA PHE A 55 -0.63 24.35 -7.19
C PHE A 55 0.25 24.09 -8.43
N LEU A 56 0.46 22.82 -8.80
CA LEU A 56 1.22 22.47 -10.00
C LEU A 56 0.57 23.00 -11.29
N GLU A 57 -0.76 22.93 -11.40
CA GLU A 57 -1.47 23.51 -12.56
C GLU A 57 -1.47 25.05 -12.55
N ILE A 58 -1.48 25.69 -11.37
CA ILE A 58 -1.30 27.15 -11.27
C ILE A 58 0.11 27.55 -11.75
N LEU A 59 1.15 26.80 -11.35
CA LEU A 59 2.50 27.02 -11.87
C LEU A 59 2.53 26.86 -13.39
N ASN A 60 1.86 25.84 -13.92
CA ASN A 60 1.74 25.64 -15.36
C ASN A 60 1.11 26.86 -16.07
N ALA A 61 0.03 27.40 -15.51
CA ALA A 61 -0.64 28.59 -16.06
C ALA A 61 0.26 29.85 -16.01
N ILE A 62 0.97 30.07 -14.90
CA ILE A 62 1.85 31.24 -14.71
C ILE A 62 3.07 31.20 -15.63
N TYR A 63 3.66 30.02 -15.80
CA TYR A 63 4.93 29.82 -16.51
C TYR A 63 4.77 29.23 -17.91
N TYR A 64 3.55 29.21 -18.46
CA TYR A 64 3.21 28.56 -19.73
C TYR A 64 4.10 28.94 -20.93
N LYS A 65 4.69 30.14 -20.97
CA LYS A 65 5.58 30.58 -22.07
C LYS A 65 6.88 31.22 -21.59
N LYS A 66 7.30 30.97 -20.35
CA LYS A 66 8.42 31.68 -19.75
C LYS A 66 9.75 30.94 -19.85
N GLY A 67 9.80 29.75 -20.46
CA GLY A 67 11.04 28.98 -20.46
C GLY A 67 11.53 28.65 -19.06
N PHE A 68 10.62 28.48 -18.09
CA PHE A 68 10.94 28.32 -16.68
C PHE A 68 12.05 27.28 -16.43
N TRP A 69 11.96 26.12 -17.08
CA TRP A 69 12.97 25.06 -16.96
C TRP A 69 14.29 25.44 -17.61
N VAL A 70 14.28 26.16 -18.73
CA VAL A 70 15.48 26.66 -19.41
C VAL A 70 16.19 27.69 -18.52
N ASP A 71 15.45 28.59 -17.90
CA ASP A 71 16.01 29.60 -16.98
C ASP A 71 16.59 28.94 -15.72
N LEU A 72 15.92 27.90 -15.20
CA LEU A 72 16.32 27.22 -13.97
C LEU A 72 17.48 26.24 -14.17
N LEU A 73 17.48 25.49 -15.26
CA LEU A 73 18.39 24.36 -15.48
C LEU A 73 19.40 24.58 -16.61
N GLY A 74 19.20 25.61 -17.45
CA GLY A 74 19.96 25.82 -18.68
C GLY A 74 19.42 25.00 -19.86
N ILE A 75 19.54 25.54 -21.07
CA ILE A 75 18.97 24.96 -22.30
C ILE A 75 19.52 23.56 -22.60
N ASP A 76 20.78 23.29 -22.25
CA ASP A 76 21.44 22.01 -22.53
C ASP A 76 20.88 20.86 -21.70
N ASN A 77 20.18 21.16 -20.59
CA ASN A 77 19.60 20.17 -19.68
C ASN A 77 18.09 19.92 -19.94
N VAL A 78 17.50 20.58 -20.95
CA VAL A 78 16.05 20.60 -21.17
C VAL A 78 15.70 20.03 -22.55
N GLY A 79 14.88 18.98 -22.57
CA GLY A 79 14.39 18.35 -23.81
C GLY A 79 15.50 17.73 -24.67
N ASN A 80 16.55 17.20 -24.03
CA ASN A 80 17.72 16.58 -24.67
C ASN A 80 17.77 15.04 -24.47
N VAL A 81 16.64 14.42 -24.14
CA VAL A 81 16.55 12.99 -23.79
C VAL A 81 15.80 12.24 -24.89
N ASP A 82 15.99 10.92 -24.98
CA ASP A 82 15.10 9.97 -25.64
C ASP A 82 13.66 10.15 -25.13
N SER A 83 12.96 11.08 -25.76
CA SER A 83 11.74 11.66 -25.22
C SER A 83 10.53 10.92 -25.79
N TRP A 84 9.45 10.80 -24.99
CA TRP A 84 8.25 10.06 -25.37
C TRP A 84 7.59 10.62 -26.64
N CYS A 85 6.65 9.91 -27.28
CA CYS A 85 6.08 10.45 -28.52
C CYS A 85 5.43 11.83 -28.37
N GLU A 86 4.87 12.14 -27.21
CA GLU A 86 4.32 13.46 -26.89
C GLU A 86 5.38 14.58 -26.95
N ALA A 87 6.64 14.23 -26.70
CA ALA A 87 7.77 15.16 -26.69
C ALA A 87 8.20 15.68 -28.06
N VAL A 88 7.90 14.95 -29.13
CA VAL A 88 8.47 15.20 -30.46
C VAL A 88 8.14 16.60 -30.95
N ASP A 89 6.96 17.11 -30.56
CA ASP A 89 6.47 18.45 -30.88
C ASP A 89 6.31 19.34 -29.62
N ALA A 90 6.93 18.95 -28.49
CA ALA A 90 6.78 19.65 -27.23
C ALA A 90 7.50 21.01 -27.27
N ASP A 91 6.76 22.06 -26.88
CA ASP A 91 7.29 23.41 -26.75
C ASP A 91 8.14 23.50 -25.48
N LYS A 92 9.47 23.54 -25.68
CA LYS A 92 10.47 23.62 -24.60
C LYS A 92 10.33 24.85 -23.68
N TYR A 93 9.53 25.84 -24.07
CA TYR A 93 9.29 27.02 -23.24
C TYR A 93 8.09 26.89 -22.30
N ARG A 94 7.35 25.77 -22.39
CA ARG A 94 6.24 25.46 -21.48
C ARG A 94 6.74 24.90 -20.16
N PHE A 95 5.93 25.14 -19.12
CA PHE A 95 6.14 24.51 -17.83
C PHE A 95 5.81 23.02 -17.85
N ILE A 96 4.80 22.58 -18.61
CA ILE A 96 4.57 21.15 -18.87
C ILE A 96 4.81 20.87 -20.35
N MET A 97 5.93 20.21 -20.64
CA MET A 97 6.31 19.82 -22.01
C MET A 97 5.49 18.65 -22.54
N GLU A 98 5.19 17.66 -21.69
CA GLU A 98 4.35 16.50 -22.00
C GLU A 98 3.07 16.50 -21.14
N PRO A 99 2.04 17.28 -21.52
CA PRO A 99 0.82 17.43 -20.73
C PRO A 99 0.12 16.13 -20.36
N ALA A 100 -0.01 15.17 -21.29
CA ALA A 100 -0.72 13.93 -21.04
C ALA A 100 0.08 13.05 -20.08
N ASN A 101 1.37 12.87 -20.32
CA ASN A 101 2.23 12.08 -19.46
C ASN A 101 2.31 12.68 -18.05
N ALA A 102 2.67 13.97 -17.93
CA ALA A 102 2.81 14.63 -16.63
C ALA A 102 1.49 14.63 -15.82
N ARG A 103 0.34 14.86 -16.45
CA ARG A 103 -0.95 14.85 -15.75
C ARG A 103 -1.42 13.45 -15.36
N SER A 104 -1.03 12.44 -16.13
CA SER A 104 -1.31 11.05 -15.74
C SER A 104 -0.66 10.70 -14.40
N ASP A 105 0.44 11.37 -14.04
CA ASP A 105 1.16 11.15 -12.80
C ASP A 105 0.43 11.62 -11.53
N TYR A 106 -0.57 12.50 -11.69
CA TYR A 106 -1.48 12.85 -10.59
C TYR A 106 -2.20 11.62 -10.04
N PHE A 107 -2.40 10.58 -10.86
CA PHE A 107 -2.95 9.32 -10.41
C PHE A 107 -2.05 8.62 -9.40
N PHE A 108 -0.72 8.61 -9.60
CA PHE A 108 0.22 8.03 -8.65
C PHE A 108 0.26 8.80 -7.33
N LEU A 109 0.14 10.13 -7.37
CA LEU A 109 0.01 10.96 -6.17
C LEU A 109 -1.25 10.60 -5.37
N LEU A 110 -2.40 10.50 -6.06
CA LEU A 110 -3.68 10.19 -5.44
C LEU A 110 -3.71 8.77 -4.87
N ILE A 111 -3.26 7.77 -5.64
CA ILE A 111 -3.16 6.38 -5.14
C ILE A 111 -2.19 6.29 -3.98
N GLY A 112 -1.02 6.91 -4.08
CA GLY A 112 -0.02 6.90 -3.02
C GLY A 112 -0.57 7.49 -1.72
N ALA A 113 -1.29 8.62 -1.81
CA ALA A 113 -1.98 9.22 -0.67
C ALA A 113 -3.04 8.28 -0.07
N VAL A 114 -3.87 7.65 -0.90
CA VAL A 114 -4.89 6.70 -0.43
C VAL A 114 -4.24 5.49 0.28
N ILE A 115 -3.21 4.88 -0.31
CA ILE A 115 -2.49 3.75 0.31
C ILE A 115 -1.85 4.16 1.63
N PHE A 116 -1.20 5.32 1.66
CA PHE A 116 -0.60 5.87 2.88
C PHE A 116 -1.66 6.08 3.97
N SER A 117 -2.82 6.64 3.61
CA SER A 117 -3.91 6.90 4.55
C SER A 117 -4.47 5.64 5.18
N PHE A 118 -4.66 4.57 4.39
CA PHE A 118 -5.09 3.28 4.92
C PHE A 118 -4.03 2.68 5.86
N GLY A 119 -2.75 2.79 5.50
CA GLY A 119 -1.66 2.37 6.39
C GLY A 119 -1.65 3.12 7.72
N VAL A 120 -1.84 4.44 7.72
CA VAL A 120 -1.91 5.24 8.96
C VAL A 120 -3.16 4.90 9.77
N GLN A 121 -4.30 4.72 9.11
CA GLN A 121 -5.55 4.31 9.76
C GLN A 121 -5.39 2.96 10.47
N ASP A 122 -4.79 1.97 9.81
CA ASP A 122 -4.52 0.66 10.40
C ASP A 122 -3.49 0.77 11.55
N TYR A 123 -2.49 1.65 11.42
CA TYR A 123 -1.51 1.90 12.47
C TYR A 123 -2.15 2.47 13.74
N ILE A 124 -2.91 3.56 13.61
CA ILE A 124 -3.68 4.15 14.73
C ILE A 124 -4.69 3.13 15.26
N GLY A 125 -5.33 2.40 14.34
CA GLY A 125 -6.27 1.32 14.63
C GLY A 125 -5.72 0.29 15.60
N ASN A 126 -4.49 -0.15 15.36
CA ASN A 126 -3.78 -1.16 16.15
C ASN A 126 -3.22 -0.59 17.46
N SER A 127 -2.75 0.66 17.47
CA SER A 127 -2.19 1.30 18.68
C SER A 127 -3.24 1.67 19.73
N CYS A 128 -4.49 1.89 19.32
CA CYS A 128 -5.60 2.22 20.23
C CYS A 128 -6.36 1.00 20.77
N MET A 129 -5.87 -0.23 20.54
CA MET A 129 -6.44 -1.39 21.24
C MET A 129 -5.91 -1.42 22.67
N ASP A 130 -6.81 -1.14 23.61
CA ASP A 130 -6.53 -0.97 25.03
C ASP A 130 -5.84 -2.24 25.60
N PRO A 131 -4.67 -2.12 26.26
CA PRO A 131 -4.03 -3.26 26.92
C PRO A 131 -4.94 -3.93 27.95
N ASP A 132 -5.90 -3.20 28.54
CA ASP A 132 -6.86 -3.77 29.50
C ASP A 132 -7.82 -4.78 28.86
N THR A 133 -8.12 -4.66 27.56
CA THR A 133 -8.90 -5.68 26.83
C THR A 133 -8.15 -6.99 26.61
N LYS A 134 -6.82 -7.02 26.77
CA LYS A 134 -6.06 -8.29 26.80
C LYS A 134 -6.27 -9.00 28.12
N ASN A 135 -6.20 -8.28 29.25
CA ASN A 135 -6.32 -8.88 30.58
C ASN A 135 -7.72 -9.50 30.82
N VAL A 136 -8.79 -8.84 30.36
CA VAL A 136 -10.17 -9.38 30.50
C VAL A 136 -10.36 -10.68 29.71
N ARG A 137 -9.69 -10.85 28.56
CA ARG A 137 -9.77 -12.11 27.78
C ARG A 137 -8.95 -13.24 28.37
N ASP A 138 -7.87 -12.94 29.09
CA ASP A 138 -7.06 -13.95 29.76
C ASP A 138 -7.74 -14.41 31.07
N ASP A 139 -8.49 -13.52 31.74
CA ASP A 139 -9.32 -13.87 32.91
C ASP A 139 -10.60 -14.64 32.53
N GLU A 140 -11.28 -14.31 31.41
CA GLU A 140 -12.41 -15.14 30.94
C GLU A 140 -11.97 -16.52 30.43
N ARG A 141 -10.77 -16.64 29.83
CA ARG A 141 -10.21 -17.94 29.42
C ARG A 141 -9.86 -18.84 30.59
N SER A 142 -9.33 -18.27 31.66
CA SER A 142 -9.04 -19.05 32.87
C SER A 142 -10.31 -19.50 33.59
N PHE A 143 -11.41 -18.73 33.49
CA PHE A 143 -12.72 -19.13 33.99
C PHE A 143 -13.43 -20.18 33.10
N MET A 144 -13.29 -20.13 31.78
CA MET A 144 -13.87 -21.14 30.87
C MET A 144 -13.08 -22.46 30.82
N GLN A 145 -11.76 -22.44 31.07
CA GLN A 145 -10.96 -23.67 31.11
C GLN A 145 -11.36 -24.66 32.22
N ILE A 146 -12.12 -24.23 33.22
CA ILE A 146 -12.62 -25.11 34.30
C ILE A 146 -13.91 -25.85 33.88
N ASN A 147 -14.61 -25.39 32.83
CA ASN A 147 -15.84 -26.01 32.31
C ASN A 147 -15.69 -26.61 30.90
N GLU A 148 -14.53 -26.48 30.24
CA GLU A 148 -14.34 -26.85 28.83
C GLU A 148 -13.94 -28.31 28.56
N GLU A 149 -13.53 -29.12 29.55
CA GLU A 149 -13.16 -30.51 29.27
C GLU A 149 -14.33 -31.38 28.74
N GLU A 150 -15.58 -30.99 28.95
CA GLU A 150 -16.76 -31.70 28.40
C GLU A 150 -17.34 -31.08 27.11
N ALA A 151 -16.93 -29.87 26.69
CA ALA A 151 -17.47 -29.20 25.50
C ALA A 151 -16.57 -29.30 24.23
N ILE A 152 -15.32 -29.78 24.38
CA ILE A 152 -14.28 -29.75 23.33
C ILE A 152 -14.53 -30.65 22.11
N GLN A 153 -15.53 -31.55 22.12
CA GLN A 153 -15.79 -32.44 20.97
C GLN A 153 -16.83 -31.95 19.94
N VAL A 154 -17.60 -30.88 20.20
CA VAL A 154 -18.73 -30.53 19.31
C VAL A 154 -18.55 -29.22 18.53
N GLU A 155 -17.65 -28.33 18.93
CA GLU A 155 -17.50 -27.01 18.26
C GLU A 155 -16.24 -26.84 17.38
N ASN A 156 -15.49 -27.92 17.13
CA ASN A 156 -14.28 -27.88 16.31
C ASN A 156 -14.53 -27.90 14.79
N GLU A 157 -15.78 -27.86 14.33
CA GLU A 157 -16.15 -27.72 12.92
C GLU A 157 -16.80 -26.36 12.65
N GLY A 158 -16.02 -25.29 12.44
CA GLY A 158 -16.60 -24.11 11.78
C GLY A 158 -15.96 -22.75 12.03
N SER A 159 -15.06 -22.60 12.99
CA SER A 159 -14.28 -21.37 13.12
C SER A 159 -13.27 -21.30 11.97
N GLU A 160 -13.71 -20.75 10.83
CA GLU A 160 -12.83 -20.43 9.70
C GLU A 160 -11.68 -19.56 10.21
N ARG A 161 -10.50 -20.16 10.41
CA ARG A 161 -9.26 -19.43 10.72
C ARG A 161 -9.07 -18.33 9.70
N GLN A 162 -9.39 -17.09 10.10
CA GLN A 162 -9.31 -15.95 9.21
C GLN A 162 -7.84 -15.57 9.06
N VAL A 163 -7.22 -16.05 7.98
CA VAL A 163 -5.86 -15.64 7.58
C VAL A 163 -5.86 -14.12 7.43
N LYS A 164 -5.24 -13.43 8.39
CA LYS A 164 -5.09 -11.98 8.36
C LYS A 164 -3.98 -11.61 7.38
N ASN A 165 -4.29 -10.74 6.43
CA ASN A 165 -3.34 -10.24 5.45
C ASN A 165 -2.18 -9.52 6.19
N CYS A 166 -0.92 -9.85 5.86
CA CYS A 166 0.28 -9.24 6.46
C CYS A 166 0.29 -7.70 6.37
N ILE A 167 -0.32 -7.12 5.32
CA ILE A 167 -0.44 -5.66 5.17
C ILE A 167 -1.26 -5.05 6.32
N LEU A 168 -2.35 -5.72 6.70
CA LEU A 168 -3.22 -5.25 7.80
C LEU A 168 -2.54 -5.45 9.17
N LEU A 169 -1.67 -6.47 9.28
CA LEU A 169 -0.93 -6.76 10.51
C LEU A 169 0.26 -5.81 10.73
N PHE A 170 0.85 -5.34 9.62
CA PHE A 170 2.05 -4.51 9.56
C PHE A 170 1.80 -3.27 8.69
N PRO A 171 1.10 -2.26 9.23
CA PRO A 171 0.63 -1.12 8.45
C PRO A 171 1.74 -0.27 7.83
N HIS A 172 2.95 -0.30 8.40
CA HIS A 172 4.10 0.41 7.85
C HIS A 172 4.44 -0.04 6.43
N ILE A 173 4.12 -1.28 6.03
CA ILE A 173 4.27 -1.75 4.65
C ILE A 173 3.46 -0.88 3.69
N SER A 174 2.18 -0.62 4.00
CA SER A 174 1.34 0.29 3.20
C SER A 174 1.84 1.72 3.25
N ILE A 175 2.21 2.21 4.44
CA ILE A 175 2.69 3.59 4.62
C ILE A 175 3.88 3.87 3.68
N PHE A 176 4.91 3.02 3.72
CA PHE A 176 6.10 3.21 2.88
C PHE A 176 5.79 3.03 1.39
N ASN A 177 4.98 2.04 1.02
CA ASN A 177 4.59 1.88 -0.38
C ASN A 177 3.80 3.10 -0.91
N GLY A 178 2.95 3.70 -0.08
CA GLY A 178 2.26 4.96 -0.38
C GLY A 178 3.23 6.12 -0.59
N ILE A 179 4.23 6.26 0.29
CA ILE A 179 5.31 7.27 0.15
C ILE A 179 6.04 7.10 -1.19
N PHE A 180 6.47 5.89 -1.55
CA PHE A 180 7.18 5.67 -2.81
C PHE A 180 6.31 5.91 -4.04
N ASN A 181 5.00 5.65 -3.98
CA ASN A 181 4.07 6.04 -5.04
C ASN A 181 3.95 7.56 -5.20
N ILE A 182 3.92 8.31 -4.09
CA ILE A 182 3.94 9.77 -4.13
C ILE A 182 5.26 10.29 -4.71
N LEU A 183 6.40 9.74 -4.27
CA LEU A 183 7.72 10.12 -4.78
C LEU A 183 7.86 9.82 -6.28
N HIS A 184 7.35 8.67 -6.72
CA HIS A 184 7.26 8.30 -8.13
C HIS A 184 6.41 9.31 -8.91
N GLY A 185 5.17 9.58 -8.48
CA GLY A 185 4.30 10.54 -9.16
C GLY A 185 4.89 11.95 -9.24
N LEU A 186 5.60 12.41 -8.19
CA LEU A 186 6.31 13.69 -8.23
C LEU A 186 7.49 13.67 -9.19
N GLY A 187 8.33 12.63 -9.11
CA GLY A 187 9.49 12.47 -9.98
C GLY A 187 9.09 12.44 -11.44
N SER A 188 8.09 11.61 -11.77
CA SER A 188 7.53 11.46 -13.12
C SER A 188 6.92 12.76 -13.62
N PHE A 189 6.08 13.43 -12.80
CA PHE A 189 5.52 14.73 -13.17
C PHE A 189 6.61 15.74 -13.53
N PHE A 190 7.64 15.85 -12.70
CA PHE A 190 8.73 16.79 -12.94
C PHE A 190 9.55 16.40 -14.16
N TYR A 191 9.86 15.11 -14.32
CA TYR A 191 10.55 14.58 -15.49
C TYR A 191 9.81 14.92 -16.78
N HIS A 192 8.50 14.63 -16.87
CA HIS A 192 7.68 14.92 -18.05
C HIS A 192 7.41 16.42 -18.25
N SER A 193 7.49 17.20 -17.17
CA SER A 193 7.36 18.66 -17.25
C SER A 193 8.60 19.34 -17.86
N CYS A 194 9.82 18.87 -17.52
CA CYS A 194 11.09 19.47 -17.98
C CYS A 194 11.80 18.68 -19.09
N GLN A 195 11.47 17.41 -19.29
CA GLN A 195 12.24 16.42 -20.06
C GLN A 195 13.72 16.42 -19.72
N CYS A 196 14.05 16.36 -18.44
CA CYS A 196 15.40 16.48 -17.93
C CYS A 196 15.82 15.18 -17.21
N SER A 197 16.63 14.35 -17.90
CA SER A 197 17.06 13.03 -17.41
C SER A 197 18.14 13.10 -16.32
N THR A 198 19.04 14.08 -16.43
CA THR A 198 20.17 14.23 -15.51
C THR A 198 19.80 14.93 -14.21
N TRP A 199 18.68 15.65 -14.20
CA TRP A 199 18.17 16.37 -13.05
C TRP A 199 17.37 15.48 -12.09
N PHE A 200 17.07 16.02 -10.91
CA PHE A 200 16.34 15.32 -9.85
C PHE A 200 15.04 14.67 -10.35
N GLY A 201 14.28 15.32 -11.23
CA GLY A 201 13.05 14.79 -11.81
C GLY A 201 13.23 13.42 -12.47
N GLY A 202 14.10 13.32 -13.49
CA GLY A 202 14.34 12.05 -14.19
C GLY A 202 14.92 10.95 -13.28
N ARG A 203 15.79 11.31 -12.33
CA ARG A 203 16.31 10.36 -11.34
C ARG A 203 15.23 9.88 -10.36
N ALA A 204 14.37 10.79 -9.90
CA ALA A 204 13.28 10.49 -8.97
C ALA A 204 12.19 9.66 -9.62
N ASP A 205 11.90 9.90 -10.90
CA ASP A 205 11.01 9.08 -11.72
C ASP A 205 11.52 7.63 -11.78
N GLY A 206 12.72 7.42 -12.31
CA GLY A 206 13.32 6.09 -12.43
C GLY A 206 13.46 5.38 -11.07
N ALA A 207 13.91 6.08 -10.04
CA ALA A 207 14.04 5.53 -8.70
C ALA A 207 12.70 5.18 -8.05
N GLY A 208 11.71 6.07 -8.18
CA GLY A 208 10.36 5.85 -7.67
C GLY A 208 9.70 4.67 -8.35
N MET A 209 9.83 4.58 -9.67
CA MET A 209 9.31 3.48 -10.47
C MET A 209 9.92 2.14 -10.03
N LEU A 210 11.25 2.05 -9.88
CA LEU A 210 11.94 0.85 -9.38
C LEU A 210 11.49 0.46 -7.96
N ALA A 211 11.33 1.44 -7.07
CA ALA A 211 10.86 1.19 -5.71
C ALA A 211 9.41 0.67 -5.69
N VAL A 212 8.53 1.22 -6.52
CA VAL A 212 7.12 0.78 -6.57
C VAL A 212 6.99 -0.59 -7.25
N THR A 213 7.69 -0.85 -8.35
CA THR A 213 7.57 -2.13 -9.07
C THR A 213 8.23 -3.30 -8.35
N SER A 214 9.23 -3.06 -7.50
CA SER A 214 9.84 -4.09 -6.66
C SER A 214 8.99 -4.47 -5.44
N PHE A 215 8.00 -3.65 -5.06
CA PHE A 215 7.15 -3.92 -3.90
C PHE A 215 6.49 -5.30 -3.91
N PRO A 216 5.82 -5.74 -5.00
CA PRO A 216 5.15 -7.04 -5.00
C PRO A 216 6.12 -8.20 -4.78
N MET A 217 7.36 -8.12 -5.28
CA MET A 217 8.40 -9.12 -5.06
C MET A 217 8.82 -9.16 -3.60
N LEU A 218 9.15 -8.02 -3.01
CA LEU A 218 9.58 -7.93 -1.62
C LEU A 218 8.46 -8.34 -0.66
N TYR A 219 7.23 -7.89 -0.94
CA TYR A 219 6.04 -8.24 -0.16
C TYR A 219 5.70 -9.73 -0.26
N THR A 220 5.84 -10.31 -1.45
CA THR A 220 5.71 -11.75 -1.67
C THR A 220 6.66 -12.55 -0.78
N MET A 221 7.92 -12.12 -0.65
CA MET A 221 8.87 -12.79 0.25
C MET A 221 8.35 -12.78 1.69
N VAL A 222 7.85 -11.63 2.17
CA VAL A 222 7.25 -11.53 3.51
C VAL A 222 6.04 -12.45 3.66
N GLN A 223 5.14 -12.48 2.67
CA GLN A 223 3.97 -13.37 2.73
C GLN A 223 4.36 -14.84 2.83
N LEU A 224 5.37 -15.27 2.09
CA LEU A 224 5.90 -16.61 2.19
C LEU A 224 6.42 -16.83 3.62
N PHE A 225 7.37 -16.03 4.11
CA PHE A 225 7.99 -16.28 5.42
C PHE A 225 7.06 -16.12 6.62
N CYS A 226 6.10 -15.19 6.59
CA CYS A 226 5.14 -14.98 7.68
C CYS A 226 4.01 -16.01 7.70
N SER A 227 3.71 -16.69 6.59
CA SER A 227 2.60 -17.64 6.54
C SER A 227 2.96 -19.05 7.05
N PHE A 228 4.23 -19.34 7.35
CA PHE A 228 4.69 -20.72 7.57
C PHE A 228 4.68 -21.21 9.01
N GLU A 229 4.83 -20.36 10.02
CA GLU A 229 5.25 -20.87 11.33
C GLU A 229 4.16 -20.96 12.41
N ASN A 230 3.29 -19.97 12.63
CA ASN A 230 2.40 -20.04 13.80
C ASN A 230 1.01 -19.42 13.56
N ALA A 231 0.05 -20.23 13.11
CA ALA A 231 -1.37 -19.87 13.17
C ALA A 231 -1.93 -19.90 14.61
N GLU A 232 -1.14 -20.41 15.55
CA GLU A 232 -1.43 -20.46 16.98
C GLU A 232 -0.42 -19.57 17.70
N MET A 233 -0.73 -18.28 17.80
CA MET A 233 -0.56 -17.45 19.00
C MET A 233 -0.59 -15.98 18.61
N HIS A 234 -1.35 -15.21 19.39
CA HIS A 234 -1.71 -13.81 19.20
C HIS A 234 -0.56 -12.81 19.40
N GLU A 235 0.68 -13.28 19.54
CA GLU A 235 1.83 -12.44 19.82
C GLU A 235 2.66 -12.26 18.55
N LYS A 236 2.83 -10.99 18.12
CA LYS A 236 3.68 -10.65 16.98
C LYS A 236 5.10 -11.12 17.32
N SER A 237 5.57 -12.21 16.70
CA SER A 237 6.94 -12.65 16.88
C SER A 237 7.89 -11.52 16.48
N LYS A 238 8.97 -11.33 17.24
CA LYS A 238 10.04 -10.38 16.87
C LYS A 238 10.56 -10.66 15.46
N LYS A 239 10.56 -11.92 15.04
CA LYS A 239 10.92 -12.37 13.68
C LYS A 239 9.96 -11.80 12.63
N ASP A 240 8.64 -11.89 12.85
CA ASP A 240 7.65 -11.39 11.89
C ASP A 240 7.69 -9.87 11.77
N VAL A 241 7.87 -9.18 12.90
CA VAL A 241 8.09 -7.73 12.91
C VAL A 241 9.33 -7.39 12.09
N ALA A 242 10.46 -8.07 12.30
CA ALA A 242 11.67 -7.83 11.52
C ALA A 242 11.48 -8.12 10.02
N LEU A 243 10.85 -9.23 9.66
CA LEU A 243 10.57 -9.60 8.27
C LEU A 243 9.64 -8.59 7.58
N SER A 244 8.66 -8.03 8.30
CA SER A 244 7.74 -7.03 7.75
C SER A 244 8.44 -5.73 7.33
N TRP A 245 9.66 -5.47 7.79
CA TRP A 245 10.47 -4.31 7.35
C TRP A 245 11.21 -4.56 6.04
N LEU A 246 11.26 -5.80 5.55
CA LEU A 246 11.97 -6.12 4.30
C LEU A 246 11.45 -5.34 3.09
N PRO A 247 10.12 -5.17 2.86
CA PRO A 247 9.64 -4.39 1.72
C PRO A 247 9.98 -2.91 1.84
N PRO A 248 9.66 -2.20 2.94
CA PRO A 248 10.06 -0.80 3.10
C PRO A 248 11.56 -0.55 2.93
N LEU A 249 12.41 -1.38 3.56
CA LEU A 249 13.86 -1.25 3.47
C LEU A 249 14.37 -1.54 2.06
N GLY A 250 13.85 -2.58 1.41
CA GLY A 250 14.21 -2.91 0.03
C GLY A 250 13.84 -1.80 -0.94
N GLN A 251 12.63 -1.24 -0.83
CA GLN A 251 12.19 -0.09 -1.63
C GLN A 251 13.09 1.13 -1.40
N PHE A 252 13.41 1.43 -0.14
CA PHE A 252 14.28 2.56 0.21
C PHE A 252 15.70 2.41 -0.33
N ILE A 253 16.30 1.22 -0.17
CA ILE A 253 17.64 0.94 -0.70
C ILE A 253 17.66 1.08 -2.22
N LEU A 254 16.69 0.48 -2.93
CA LEU A 254 16.59 0.58 -4.38
C LEU A 254 16.39 2.03 -4.84
N TRP A 255 15.54 2.79 -4.15
CA TRP A 255 15.32 4.20 -4.44
C TRP A 255 16.61 5.02 -4.28
N ILE A 256 17.34 4.85 -3.16
CA ILE A 256 18.61 5.55 -2.92
C ILE A 256 19.64 5.19 -3.99
N LEU A 257 19.84 3.90 -4.27
CA LEU A 257 20.81 3.42 -5.26
C LEU A 257 20.52 3.96 -6.67
N ALA A 258 19.24 4.06 -7.04
CA ALA A 258 18.83 4.65 -8.31
C ALA A 258 19.04 6.18 -8.34
N ILE A 259 18.70 6.90 -7.26
CA ILE A 259 18.89 8.36 -7.17
C ILE A 259 20.36 8.78 -7.30
N ILE A 260 21.27 8.02 -6.69
CA ILE A 260 22.72 8.30 -6.77
C ILE A 260 23.34 7.81 -8.09
N GLY A 261 22.58 7.16 -8.96
CA GLY A 261 23.05 6.68 -10.26
C GLY A 261 23.92 5.42 -10.19
N MET A 262 23.81 4.62 -9.12
CA MET A 262 24.49 3.32 -9.04
C MET A 262 23.75 2.23 -9.82
N ILE A 263 22.47 2.45 -10.12
CA ILE A 263 21.64 1.55 -10.91
C ILE A 263 21.12 2.36 -12.11
N ASP A 264 21.55 1.99 -13.31
CA ASP A 264 20.94 2.52 -14.53
C ASP A 264 19.50 2.05 -14.60
N SER A 265 18.57 3.00 -14.55
CA SER A 265 17.13 2.73 -14.45
C SER A 265 16.62 1.90 -15.62
N SER A 266 17.17 2.07 -16.84
CA SER A 266 16.70 1.36 -18.04
C SER A 266 16.85 -0.18 -17.98
N PRO A 267 18.07 -0.77 -17.93
CA PRO A 267 18.24 -2.22 -17.91
C PRO A 267 17.82 -2.86 -16.57
N ALA A 268 17.98 -2.12 -15.46
CA ALA A 268 17.54 -2.59 -14.16
C ALA A 268 16.01 -2.67 -14.06
N PHE A 269 15.29 -1.73 -14.67
CA PHE A 269 13.83 -1.74 -14.70
C PHE A 269 13.29 -2.90 -15.52
N GLU A 270 13.85 -3.18 -16.70
CA GLU A 270 13.48 -4.35 -17.50
C GLU A 270 13.69 -5.65 -16.70
N SER A 271 14.85 -5.79 -16.06
CA SER A 271 15.19 -6.97 -15.26
C SER A 271 14.29 -7.11 -14.02
N ILE A 272 14.07 -6.02 -13.28
CA ILE A 272 13.25 -6.00 -12.06
C ILE A 272 11.79 -6.25 -12.38
N ASN A 273 11.26 -5.74 -13.48
CA ASN A 273 9.89 -6.03 -13.90
C ASN A 273 9.71 -7.50 -14.25
N VAL A 274 10.64 -8.07 -15.02
CA VAL A 274 10.60 -9.50 -15.39
C VAL A 274 10.71 -10.37 -14.13
N ILE A 275 11.67 -10.08 -13.24
CA ILE A 275 11.86 -10.83 -12.00
C ILE A 275 10.66 -10.67 -11.08
N SER A 276 10.15 -9.45 -10.89
CA SER A 276 8.99 -9.19 -10.03
C SER A 276 7.76 -9.92 -10.55
N PHE A 277 7.55 -9.92 -11.85
CA PHE A 277 6.49 -10.67 -12.50
C PHE A 277 6.64 -12.19 -12.29
N ILE A 278 7.84 -12.74 -12.44
CA ILE A 278 8.12 -14.16 -12.18
C ILE A 278 7.86 -14.49 -10.70
N CYS A 279 8.28 -13.64 -9.76
CA CYS A 279 8.05 -13.83 -8.33
C CYS A 279 6.57 -13.76 -7.96
N ILE A 280 5.82 -12.79 -8.49
CA ILE A 280 4.36 -12.68 -8.29
C ILE A 280 3.68 -13.94 -8.83
N MET A 281 4.02 -14.36 -10.05
CA MET A 281 3.48 -15.55 -10.68
C MET A 281 3.82 -16.83 -9.92
N GLY A 282 5.07 -16.96 -9.46
CA GLY A 282 5.54 -18.09 -8.67
C GLY A 282 4.81 -18.21 -7.34
N THR A 283 4.65 -17.11 -6.63
CA THR A 283 3.93 -17.06 -5.35
C THR A 283 2.44 -17.30 -5.51
N TRP A 284 1.86 -16.77 -6.58
CA TRP A 284 0.47 -17.06 -6.92
C TRP A 284 0.27 -18.56 -7.23
N LEU A 285 1.14 -19.16 -8.05
CA LEU A 285 1.11 -20.60 -8.36
C LEU A 285 1.31 -21.44 -7.11
N TYR A 286 2.18 -21.00 -6.21
CA TYR A 286 2.41 -21.61 -4.91
C TYR A 286 1.15 -21.59 -4.04
N PHE A 287 0.51 -20.44 -3.86
CA PHE A 287 -0.74 -20.33 -3.09
C PHE A 287 -1.86 -21.19 -3.70
N LYS A 288 -1.98 -21.21 -5.02
CA LYS A 288 -3.00 -22.03 -5.69
C LYS A 288 -2.73 -23.53 -5.58
N ARG A 289 -1.51 -24.00 -5.84
CA ARG A 289 -1.21 -25.44 -5.90
C ARG A 289 -0.93 -26.04 -4.55
N TRP A 290 -0.20 -25.33 -3.69
CA TRP A 290 0.26 -25.89 -2.43
C TRP A 290 -0.67 -25.51 -1.29
N TYR A 291 -0.95 -24.20 -1.13
CA TYR A 291 -1.71 -23.70 0.00
C TYR A 291 -3.19 -24.15 -0.06
N ASN A 292 -3.86 -23.96 -1.20
CA ASN A 292 -5.25 -24.39 -1.38
C ASN A 292 -5.42 -25.92 -1.44
N HIS A 293 -4.37 -26.68 -1.75
CA HIS A 293 -4.44 -28.15 -1.69
C HIS A 293 -4.34 -28.65 -0.24
N LYS A 294 -3.51 -28.01 0.60
CA LYS A 294 -3.39 -28.35 2.02
C LYS A 294 -4.58 -27.85 2.85
N ASN A 295 -5.04 -26.63 2.61
CA ASN A 295 -6.18 -26.06 3.30
C ASN A 295 -7.42 -26.28 2.42
N LYS A 296 -8.26 -27.27 2.77
CA LYS A 296 -9.56 -27.56 2.13
C LYS A 296 -10.55 -26.36 2.09
N SER A 297 -10.12 -25.17 2.52
CA SER A 297 -10.84 -23.89 2.44
C SER A 297 -10.96 -23.43 0.99
N LYS A 298 -12.20 -23.23 0.55
CA LYS A 298 -12.61 -22.83 -0.81
C LYS A 298 -12.29 -21.37 -1.15
N ARG A 299 -11.12 -20.84 -0.78
CA ARG A 299 -10.67 -19.54 -1.32
C ARG A 299 -10.12 -19.76 -2.73
N HIS A 300 -11.05 -19.91 -3.67
CA HIS A 300 -10.76 -20.00 -5.09
C HIS A 300 -10.24 -18.66 -5.59
N LEU A 301 -8.93 -18.47 -5.48
CA LEU A 301 -8.22 -17.43 -6.22
C LEU A 301 -8.53 -17.66 -7.71
N LYS A 302 -9.33 -16.77 -8.30
CA LYS A 302 -9.96 -17.03 -9.59
C LYS A 302 -8.90 -16.93 -10.68
N ILE A 303 -8.70 -18.00 -11.47
CA ILE A 303 -7.65 -18.07 -12.50
C ILE A 303 -7.74 -16.94 -13.52
N TRP A 304 -8.96 -16.45 -13.79
CA TRP A 304 -9.20 -15.35 -14.71
C TRP A 304 -8.58 -14.04 -14.24
N MET A 305 -8.38 -13.83 -12.93
CA MET A 305 -7.71 -12.64 -12.42
C MET A 305 -6.24 -12.63 -12.83
N ILE A 306 -5.58 -13.80 -12.90
CA ILE A 306 -4.22 -13.87 -13.46
C ILE A 306 -4.26 -13.51 -14.94
N PHE A 307 -5.17 -14.14 -15.68
CA PHE A 307 -5.22 -13.93 -17.13
C PHE A 307 -5.47 -12.46 -17.42
N LEU A 308 -6.35 -11.81 -16.64
CA LEU A 308 -6.58 -10.38 -16.70
C LEU A 308 -5.31 -9.59 -16.36
N SER A 309 -4.59 -9.90 -15.28
CA SER A 309 -3.33 -9.23 -14.93
C SER A 309 -2.23 -9.43 -15.98
N LEU A 310 -2.10 -10.63 -16.57
CA LEU A 310 -1.18 -10.94 -17.66
C LEU A 310 -1.52 -10.16 -18.92
N VAL A 311 -2.81 -10.09 -19.27
CA VAL A 311 -3.28 -9.33 -20.42
C VAL A 311 -3.03 -7.83 -20.20
N ILE A 312 -3.36 -7.29 -19.03
CA ILE A 312 -3.09 -5.88 -18.69
C ILE A 312 -1.59 -5.60 -18.75
N PHE A 313 -0.75 -6.47 -18.18
CA PHE A 313 0.71 -6.33 -18.24
C PHE A 313 1.24 -6.38 -19.68
N ALA A 314 0.79 -7.35 -20.49
CA ALA A 314 1.20 -7.47 -21.88
C ALA A 314 0.77 -6.25 -22.71
N ILE A 315 -0.43 -5.71 -22.45
CA ILE A 315 -0.90 -4.47 -23.08
C ILE A 315 -0.02 -3.29 -22.64
N ALA A 316 0.21 -3.11 -21.34
CA ALA A 316 1.04 -2.01 -20.82
C ALA A 316 2.49 -2.08 -21.34
N PHE A 317 3.09 -3.28 -21.35
CA PHE A 317 4.43 -3.50 -21.90
C PHE A 317 4.46 -3.26 -23.42
N GLY A 318 3.42 -3.68 -24.14
CA GLY A 318 3.26 -3.41 -25.58
C GLY A 318 3.18 -1.91 -25.86
N VAL A 319 2.32 -1.19 -25.15
CA VAL A 319 2.17 0.29 -25.18
C VAL A 319 3.53 0.95 -24.97
N TRP A 320 4.21 0.60 -23.87
CA TRP A 320 5.53 1.14 -23.52
C TRP A 320 6.57 0.89 -24.63
N ASN A 321 6.68 -0.34 -25.14
CA ASN A 321 7.65 -0.69 -26.17
C ASN A 321 7.38 0.02 -27.50
N LEU A 322 6.10 0.19 -27.86
CA LEU A 322 5.69 0.91 -29.08
C LEU A 322 6.01 2.41 -28.98
N ASP A 323 5.81 3.02 -27.81
CA ASP A 323 6.13 4.43 -27.55
C ASP A 323 7.64 4.69 -27.46
N MET A 324 8.38 3.80 -26.79
CA MET A 324 9.85 3.84 -26.74
C MET A 324 10.47 3.74 -28.13
N LYS A 325 9.95 2.85 -28.98
CA LYS A 325 10.39 2.71 -30.38
C LYS A 325 9.85 3.77 -31.33
N LYS A 326 9.10 4.76 -30.81
CA LYS A 326 8.51 5.85 -31.61
C LYS A 326 7.58 5.38 -32.72
N ILE A 327 7.03 4.17 -32.61
CA ILE A 327 6.15 3.58 -33.62
C ILE A 327 4.80 4.32 -33.66
N TRP A 328 4.35 4.82 -32.50
CA TRP A 328 3.11 5.58 -32.38
C TRP A 328 3.24 7.08 -32.58
N CYS A 329 4.46 7.58 -32.75
CA CYS A 329 4.67 9.00 -32.95
C CYS A 329 4.01 9.41 -34.27
N PRO A 330 3.24 10.51 -34.32
CA PRO A 330 2.54 10.94 -35.53
C PRO A 330 3.47 11.16 -36.74
N ASN A 331 4.76 11.43 -36.50
CA ASN A 331 5.80 11.60 -37.53
C ASN A 331 6.56 10.30 -37.88
N GLY A 332 6.21 9.16 -37.25
CA GLY A 332 6.78 7.84 -37.48
C GLY A 332 8.31 7.74 -37.22
N PRO A 333 8.93 6.58 -37.53
CA PRO A 333 10.38 6.40 -37.45
C PRO A 333 11.19 7.29 -38.41
N SER A 334 10.52 7.99 -39.33
CA SER A 334 11.06 8.94 -40.30
C SER A 334 11.84 10.11 -39.69
N TYR A 335 11.60 10.43 -38.41
CA TYR A 335 12.30 11.54 -37.72
C TYR A 335 13.78 11.24 -37.45
N ASN A 336 14.20 9.97 -37.44
CA ASN A 336 15.60 9.58 -37.28
C ASN A 336 16.42 9.64 -38.59
N CYS A 337 15.80 9.97 -39.73
CA CYS A 337 16.52 10.11 -41.00
C CYS A 337 17.04 11.53 -41.28
N TYR A 338 16.72 12.52 -40.43
CA TYR A 338 17.06 13.94 -40.66
C TYR A 338 17.80 14.63 -39.49
N LYS A 339 18.33 13.88 -38.53
CA LYS A 339 19.23 14.41 -37.49
C LYS A 339 20.66 13.93 -37.69
#